data_AF-A0A7C1BAD9-F1
#
_entry.id   AF-A0A7C1BAD9-F1
#
_cell.length_a   1.000
_cell.length_b   1.000
_cell.length_c   1.000
_cell.angle_alpha   90.00
_cell.angle_beta   90.00
_cell.angle_gamma   90.00
#
_symmetry.space_group_name_H-M   'P 1'
#
loop_
_entity.id
_entity.type
_entity.pdbx_description
1 polymer ?
#
loop_
_entity_poly.entity_id
_entity_poly.type
_entity_poly.pdbx_seq_one_letter_code
_entity_poly.pdbx_strand_id
1 'polypeptide(L)'
;SVIGADGSMYSIRKELYPNFRAKAIVMDDFIISTSVITRGYKLEYAPDAHSYEGASKNMWIEFRRKARIFAGSAGSISLVLKLLLKPFVFKLILHKFIRWFSPFLLITLFISNIFLISYGLFYKAIFVAQCIFYGLSIIGLAIELSGMPHSRLTYFPLYFTMTNVAEVYGLIGMIAGRYKPAWKKLR
;
A
#
# COMPACT_ATOMS: atom_id res chain seq x y z
N SER A 1 22.34 -0.66 4.36
CA SER A 1 21.74 0.49 3.67
C SER A 1 20.29 0.19 3.37
N VAL A 2 19.38 1.10 3.72
CA VAL A 2 17.95 1.03 3.41
C VAL A 2 17.63 1.79 2.12
N ILE A 3 16.45 1.58 1.54
CA ILE A 3 16.06 2.14 0.22
C ILE A 3 14.97 3.23 0.35
N GLY A 4 14.22 3.20 1.45
CA GLY A 4 13.20 4.19 1.76
C GLY A 4 13.32 4.61 3.21
N ALA A 5 12.86 5.82 3.49
CA ALA A 5 12.74 6.33 4.84
C ALA A 5 11.26 6.34 5.26
N ASP A 6 11.00 6.13 6.54
CA ASP A 6 9.66 6.28 7.09
C ASP A 6 9.34 7.77 7.23
N GLY A 7 8.20 8.22 6.69
CA GLY A 7 7.80 9.62 6.76
C GLY A 7 7.64 10.19 8.18
N SER A 8 7.47 9.35 9.19
CA SER A 8 7.42 9.75 10.59
C SER A 8 8.78 10.15 11.15
N MET A 9 9.89 9.64 10.59
CA MET A 9 11.21 9.83 11.18
C MET A 9 12.36 9.57 10.19
N TYR A 10 12.95 10.65 9.67
CA TYR A 10 14.18 10.62 8.90
C TYR A 10 14.92 11.96 8.91
N SER A 11 16.22 11.94 8.64
CA SER A 11 17.05 13.14 8.50
C SER A 11 17.84 13.09 7.21
N ILE A 12 17.87 14.19 6.45
CA ILE A 12 18.69 14.33 5.25
C ILE A 12 19.44 15.66 5.26
N ARG A 13 20.58 15.69 4.56
CA ARG A 13 21.34 16.92 4.35
C ARG A 13 20.55 17.89 3.45
N LYS A 14 20.61 19.19 3.76
CA LYS A 14 19.84 20.24 3.07
C LYS A 14 20.10 20.25 1.56
N GLU A 15 21.34 20.09 1.15
CA GLU A 15 21.80 20.04 -0.23
C GLU A 15 21.27 18.82 -1.01
N LEU A 16 20.89 17.76 -0.31
CA LEU A 16 20.28 16.56 -0.89
C LEU A 16 18.76 16.66 -1.00
N TYR A 17 18.15 17.67 -0.39
CA TYR A 17 16.71 17.90 -0.50
C TYR A 17 16.34 18.23 -1.96
N PRO A 18 15.45 17.46 -2.60
CA PRO A 18 15.04 17.72 -3.98
C PRO A 18 14.18 18.99 -4.06
N ASN A 19 14.37 19.78 -5.12
CA ASN A 19 13.53 20.95 -5.37
C ASN A 19 12.18 20.50 -5.95
N PHE A 20 11.12 20.54 -5.14
CA PHE A 20 9.80 20.10 -5.55
C PHE A 20 9.04 21.22 -6.26
N ARG A 21 8.55 20.96 -7.49
CA ARG A 21 7.42 21.73 -8.02
C ARG A 21 6.19 21.33 -7.20
N ALA A 22 5.61 22.28 -6.48
CA ALA A 22 4.63 22.16 -5.41
C ALA A 22 3.26 21.49 -5.74
N LYS A 23 3.16 20.64 -6.78
CA LYS A 23 1.87 20.25 -7.36
C LYS A 23 1.50 18.77 -7.28
N ALA A 24 2.28 17.87 -6.67
CA ALA A 24 1.82 16.47 -6.59
C ALA A 24 2.64 15.61 -5.63
N ILE A 25 2.59 15.80 -4.31
CA ILE A 25 3.20 14.80 -3.44
C ILE A 25 2.33 14.50 -2.21
N VAL A 26 1.96 13.23 -2.11
CA VAL A 26 1.23 12.59 -1.01
C VAL A 26 2.13 11.52 -0.33
N MET A 27 3.29 11.23 -0.94
CA MET A 27 4.28 10.23 -0.51
C MET A 27 5.69 10.83 -0.59
N ASP A 28 5.85 11.94 0.12
CA ASP A 28 7.00 12.83 0.10
C ASP A 28 8.25 12.10 0.60
N ASP A 29 8.08 11.30 1.65
CA ASP A 29 9.08 10.45 2.28
C ASP A 29 9.80 9.53 1.29
N PHE A 30 9.05 8.80 0.47
CA PHE A 30 9.61 7.91 -0.53
C PHE A 30 10.37 8.68 -1.61
N ILE A 31 9.81 9.79 -2.10
CA ILE A 31 10.47 10.58 -3.16
C ILE A 31 11.75 11.24 -2.64
N ILE A 32 11.73 11.80 -1.44
CA ILE A 32 12.89 12.43 -0.80
C ILE A 32 13.99 11.38 -0.61
N SER A 33 13.68 10.27 0.05
CA SER A 33 14.65 9.22 0.37
C SER A 33 15.24 8.57 -0.88
N THR A 34 14.42 8.28 -1.89
CA THR A 34 14.92 7.69 -3.14
C THR A 34 15.71 8.68 -4.01
N SER A 35 15.43 10.00 -3.91
CA SER A 35 16.22 11.04 -4.59
C SER A 35 17.65 11.14 -4.06
N VAL A 36 17.88 10.82 -2.79
CA VAL A 36 19.22 10.72 -2.20
C VAL A 36 20.01 9.59 -2.88
N ILE A 37 19.36 8.43 -3.09
CA ILE A 37 19.97 7.24 -3.71
C ILE A 37 20.26 7.44 -5.20
N THR A 38 19.41 8.16 -5.92
CA THR A 38 19.67 8.48 -7.34
C THR A 38 20.86 9.41 -7.52
N ARG A 39 21.17 10.25 -6.53
CA ARG A 39 22.38 11.10 -6.49
C ARG A 39 23.65 10.38 -6.03
N GLY A 40 23.60 9.06 -5.81
CA GLY A 40 24.77 8.25 -5.45
C GLY A 40 25.05 8.17 -3.94
N TYR A 41 24.23 8.79 -3.10
CA TYR A 41 24.35 8.71 -1.64
C TYR A 41 23.65 7.45 -1.10
N LYS A 42 23.94 7.12 0.16
CA LYS A 42 23.35 5.99 0.88
C LYS A 42 22.35 6.49 1.93
N LEU A 43 21.35 5.67 2.22
CA LEU A 43 20.51 5.81 3.40
C LEU A 43 20.97 4.79 4.45
N GLU A 44 21.41 5.31 5.58
CA GLU A 44 21.85 4.56 6.76
C GLU A 44 20.65 4.39 7.71
N TYR A 45 20.49 3.20 8.29
CA TYR A 45 19.50 2.96 9.34
C TYR A 45 20.10 3.35 10.68
N ALA A 46 19.41 4.21 11.44
CA ALA A 46 19.81 4.60 12.78
C ALA A 46 19.06 3.74 13.81
N PRO A 47 19.72 2.75 14.46
CA PRO A 47 19.05 1.81 15.35
C PRO A 47 18.44 2.46 16.60
N ASP A 48 19.05 3.56 17.07
CA ASP A 48 18.62 4.28 18.28
C ASP A 48 17.53 5.33 17.99
N ALA A 49 17.13 5.51 16.73
CA ALA A 49 16.06 6.42 16.35
C ALA A 49 14.71 5.69 16.47
N HIS A 50 13.84 6.19 17.36
CA HIS A 50 12.51 5.61 17.60
C HIS A 50 11.41 6.67 17.46
N SER A 51 10.36 6.33 16.71
CA SER A 51 9.10 7.09 16.62
C SER A 51 7.93 6.20 17.04
N TYR A 52 6.94 6.79 17.70
CA TYR A 52 5.73 6.10 18.13
C TYR A 52 4.51 6.79 17.51
N GLU A 53 3.73 6.04 16.74
CA GLU A 53 2.47 6.51 16.20
C GLU A 53 1.30 5.70 16.78
N GLY A 54 0.21 6.38 17.09
CA GLY A 54 -1.02 5.71 17.48
C GLY A 54 -1.62 4.93 16.31
N ALA A 55 -2.07 3.70 16.54
CA ALA A 55 -2.82 2.95 15.54
C ALA A 55 -4.09 3.73 15.14
N SER A 56 -4.42 3.72 13.84
CA SER A 56 -5.64 4.38 13.35
C SER A 56 -6.87 3.75 14.02
N LYS A 57 -7.67 4.55 14.71
CA LYS A 57 -8.81 4.08 15.51
C LYS A 57 -10.00 3.60 14.69
N ASN A 58 -9.99 3.83 13.37
CA ASN A 58 -11.15 3.60 12.51
C ASN A 58 -10.71 3.04 11.15
N MET A 59 -11.31 1.93 10.74
CA MET A 59 -11.00 1.26 9.47
C MET A 59 -11.19 2.18 8.27
N TRP A 60 -12.14 3.11 8.34
CA TRP A 60 -12.42 4.05 7.25
C TRP A 60 -11.36 5.14 7.10
N ILE A 61 -10.76 5.58 8.21
CA ILE A 61 -9.60 6.49 8.18
C ILE A 61 -8.42 5.77 7.53
N GLU A 62 -8.19 4.51 7.91
CA GLU A 62 -7.11 3.69 7.36
C GLU A 62 -7.33 3.40 5.87
N PHE A 63 -8.55 3.07 5.45
CA PHE A 63 -8.92 2.93 4.04
C PHE A 63 -8.57 4.18 3.24
N ARG A 64 -9.04 5.36 3.69
CA ARG A 64 -8.78 6.62 2.99
C ARG A 64 -7.30 6.96 2.95
N ARG A 65 -6.56 6.64 4.02
CA ARG A 65 -5.10 6.81 4.08
C ARG A 65 -4.42 5.95 3.02
N LYS A 66 -4.72 4.64 2.98
CA LYS A 66 -4.14 3.70 2.01
C LYS A 66 -4.48 4.07 0.57
N ALA A 67 -5.74 4.39 0.29
CA ALA A 67 -6.17 4.82 -1.04
C ALA A 67 -5.41 6.06 -1.52
N ARG A 68 -5.20 7.03 -0.62
CA ARG A 68 -4.44 8.25 -0.91
C ARG A 68 -2.95 7.96 -1.15
N ILE A 69 -2.33 7.11 -0.32
CA ILE A 69 -0.92 6.68 -0.49
C ILE A 69 -0.75 6.01 -1.86
N PHE A 70 -1.65 5.10 -2.21
CA PHE A 70 -1.62 4.42 -3.50
C PHE A 70 -1.77 5.41 -4.65
N ALA A 71 -2.77 6.30 -4.61
CA ALA A 71 -2.93 7.34 -5.63
C ALA A 71 -1.70 8.27 -5.73
N GLY A 72 -1.06 8.58 -4.60
CA GLY A 72 0.16 9.37 -4.52
C GLY A 72 1.38 8.69 -5.15
N SER A 73 1.39 7.36 -5.23
CA SER A 73 2.53 6.62 -5.77
C SER A 73 2.76 6.82 -7.27
N ALA A 74 1.77 7.27 -8.04
CA ALA A 74 1.98 7.62 -9.46
C ALA A 74 3.05 8.70 -9.66
N GLY A 75 3.13 9.68 -8.77
CA GLY A 75 4.15 10.72 -8.81
C GLY A 75 5.58 10.18 -8.65
N SER A 76 5.73 8.96 -8.11
CA SER A 76 7.03 8.32 -7.89
C SER A 76 7.48 7.40 -9.03
N ILE A 77 6.62 7.09 -10.02
CA ILE A 77 6.92 6.10 -11.07
C ILE A 77 8.18 6.47 -11.87
N SER A 78 8.33 7.73 -12.28
CA SER A 78 9.48 8.18 -13.06
C SER A 78 10.81 8.06 -12.30
N LEU A 79 10.78 8.28 -10.98
CA LEU A 79 11.94 8.13 -10.10
C LEU A 79 12.27 6.65 -9.86
N VAL A 80 11.23 5.82 -9.70
CA VAL A 80 11.34 4.36 -9.57
C VAL A 80 11.98 3.75 -10.83
N LEU A 81 11.57 4.18 -12.02
CA LEU A 81 12.16 3.70 -13.29
C LEU A 81 13.66 3.99 -13.37
N LYS A 82 14.13 5.16 -12.90
CA LYS A 82 15.56 5.50 -12.86
C LYS A 82 16.36 4.60 -11.90
N LEU A 83 15.69 4.01 -10.91
CA LEU A 83 16.32 3.16 -9.91
C LEU A 83 16.31 1.67 -10.29
N LEU A 84 15.53 1.25 -11.30
CA LEU A 84 15.47 -0.15 -11.75
C LEU A 84 16.83 -0.72 -12.19
N LEU A 85 17.78 0.13 -12.59
CA LEU A 85 19.13 -0.26 -12.99
C LEU A 85 20.01 -0.70 -11.80
N LYS A 86 19.56 -0.50 -10.56
CA LYS A 86 20.28 -0.95 -9.36
C LYS A 86 19.73 -2.31 -8.88
N PRO A 87 20.54 -3.39 -8.80
CA PRO A 87 20.07 -4.74 -8.50
C PRO A 87 19.25 -4.88 -7.20
N PHE A 88 19.64 -4.16 -6.15
CA PHE A 88 18.95 -4.17 -4.86
C PHE A 88 17.61 -3.44 -4.91
N VAL A 89 17.47 -2.45 -5.79
CA VAL A 89 16.26 -1.66 -5.93
C VAL A 89 15.24 -2.40 -6.79
N PHE A 90 15.69 -3.19 -7.78
CA PHE A 90 14.83 -4.05 -8.58
C PHE A 90 13.96 -4.99 -7.72
N LYS A 91 14.57 -5.69 -6.74
CA LYS A 91 13.82 -6.60 -5.84
C LYS A 91 12.72 -5.89 -5.06
N LEU A 92 13.03 -4.70 -4.53
CA LEU A 92 12.10 -3.91 -3.73
C LEU A 92 10.97 -3.35 -4.58
N ILE A 93 11.29 -2.89 -5.79
CA ILE A 93 10.31 -2.43 -6.77
C ILE A 93 9.40 -3.58 -7.17
N LEU A 94 9.94 -4.75 -7.50
CA LEU A 94 9.15 -5.91 -7.87
C LEU A 94 8.17 -6.33 -6.76
N HIS A 95 8.62 -6.36 -5.50
CA HIS A 95 7.73 -6.64 -4.37
C HIS A 95 6.61 -5.58 -4.24
N LYS A 96 6.95 -4.29 -4.38
CA LYS A 96 5.98 -3.18 -4.29
C LYS A 96 4.99 -3.19 -5.47
N PHE A 97 5.44 -3.52 -6.67
CA PHE A 97 4.59 -3.66 -7.85
C PHE A 97 3.66 -4.87 -7.72
N ILE A 98 4.14 -6.04 -7.31
CA ILE A 98 3.27 -7.21 -7.07
C ILE A 98 2.20 -6.87 -6.03
N ARG A 99 2.56 -6.12 -4.98
CA ARG A 99 1.59 -5.63 -4.00
C ARG A 99 0.49 -4.80 -4.66
N TRP A 100 0.85 -3.85 -5.53
CA TRP A 100 -0.10 -3.01 -6.26
C TRP A 100 -0.99 -3.79 -7.23
N PHE A 101 -0.51 -4.92 -7.76
CA PHE A 101 -1.27 -5.81 -8.64
C PHE A 101 -2.07 -6.89 -7.88
N SER A 102 -1.86 -7.03 -6.57
CA SER A 102 -2.55 -8.02 -5.73
C SER A 102 -4.07 -8.04 -5.89
N PRO A 103 -4.81 -6.90 -5.92
CA PRO A 103 -6.26 -6.95 -6.12
C PRO A 103 -6.67 -7.62 -7.44
N PHE A 104 -5.94 -7.38 -8.53
CA PHE A 104 -6.23 -7.99 -9.83
C PHE A 104 -5.91 -9.48 -9.82
N LEU A 105 -4.77 -9.86 -9.24
CA LEU A 105 -4.38 -11.26 -9.10
C LEU A 105 -5.40 -12.05 -8.26
N LEU A 106 -5.96 -11.45 -7.19
CA LEU A 106 -6.99 -12.07 -6.38
C LEU A 106 -8.31 -12.28 -7.15
N ILE A 107 -8.70 -11.32 -7.97
CA ILE A 107 -9.88 -11.43 -8.85
C ILE A 107 -9.65 -12.54 -9.88
N THR A 108 -8.50 -12.53 -10.56
CA THR A 108 -8.14 -13.56 -11.54
C THR A 108 -8.14 -14.95 -10.88
N LEU A 109 -7.53 -15.08 -9.70
CA LEU A 109 -7.48 -16.34 -8.97
C LEU A 109 -8.88 -16.86 -8.62
N PHE A 110 -9.78 -15.97 -8.15
CA PHE A 110 -11.16 -16.36 -7.83
C PHE A 110 -11.91 -16.84 -9.08
N ILE A 111 -11.80 -16.11 -10.19
CA ILE A 111 -12.44 -16.47 -11.46
C ILE A 111 -11.87 -17.80 -11.99
N SER A 112 -10.55 -17.97 -11.98
CA SER A 112 -9.89 -19.22 -12.40
C SER A 112 -10.37 -20.41 -11.55
N ASN A 113 -10.53 -20.23 -10.24
CA ASN A 113 -11.02 -21.30 -9.36
C ASN A 113 -12.47 -21.72 -9.67
N ILE A 114 -13.34 -20.82 -10.13
CA ILE A 114 -14.70 -21.16 -10.57
C ILE A 114 -14.64 -22.15 -11.74
N PHE A 115 -13.79 -21.88 -12.74
CA PHE A 115 -13.65 -22.76 -13.90
C PHE A 115 -12.94 -24.07 -13.58
N LEU A 116 -12.06 -24.08 -12.57
CA LEU A 116 -11.27 -25.24 -12.19
C LEU A 116 -11.92 -26.14 -11.12
N ILE A 117 -13.05 -25.73 -10.54
CA ILE A 117 -13.66 -26.42 -9.39
C ILE A 117 -13.96 -27.91 -9.65
N SER A 118 -14.28 -28.27 -10.89
CA SER A 118 -14.62 -29.65 -11.29
C SER A 118 -13.41 -30.53 -11.58
N TYR A 119 -12.19 -29.98 -11.62
CA TYR A 119 -10.97 -30.68 -12.03
C TYR A 119 -10.22 -31.36 -10.87
N GLY A 120 -10.75 -31.31 -9.65
CA GLY A 120 -10.21 -32.08 -8.53
C GLY A 120 -10.46 -31.47 -7.15
N LEU A 121 -10.20 -32.28 -6.12
CA LEU A 121 -10.38 -31.88 -4.72
C LEU A 121 -9.54 -30.66 -4.34
N PHE A 122 -8.35 -30.53 -4.91
CA PHE A 122 -7.44 -29.41 -4.66
C PHE A 122 -8.07 -28.05 -5.04
N TYR A 123 -8.58 -27.93 -6.27
CA TYR A 123 -9.22 -26.69 -6.74
C TYR A 123 -10.50 -26.37 -5.96
N LYS A 124 -11.29 -27.40 -5.62
CA LYS A 124 -12.47 -27.25 -4.78
C LYS A 124 -12.12 -26.75 -3.37
N ALA A 125 -11.07 -27.29 -2.76
CA ALA A 125 -10.61 -26.87 -1.45
C ALA A 125 -10.13 -25.41 -1.45
N ILE A 126 -9.36 -25.00 -2.46
CA ILE A 126 -8.91 -23.59 -2.60
C ILE A 126 -10.10 -22.65 -2.80
N PHE A 127 -11.04 -23.01 -3.66
CA PHE A 127 -12.23 -22.19 -3.88
C PHE A 127 -13.06 -22.00 -2.60
N VAL A 128 -13.31 -23.09 -1.87
CA VAL A 128 -14.02 -23.04 -0.58
C VAL A 128 -13.26 -22.18 0.43
N ALA A 129 -11.92 -22.32 0.51
CA ALA A 129 -11.10 -21.50 1.40
C ALA A 129 -11.20 -20.00 1.04
N GLN A 130 -11.22 -19.65 -0.25
CA GLN A 130 -11.45 -18.27 -0.68
C GLN A 130 -12.84 -17.75 -0.30
N CYS A 131 -13.89 -18.55 -0.51
CA CYS A 131 -15.24 -18.20 -0.10
C CYS A 131 -15.33 -17.96 1.41
N ILE A 132 -14.72 -18.82 2.23
CA ILE A 132 -14.66 -18.66 3.69
C ILE A 132 -13.90 -17.37 4.04
N PHE A 133 -12.75 -17.12 3.42
CA PHE A 133 -11.94 -15.92 3.68
C PHE A 133 -12.72 -14.64 3.39
N TYR A 134 -13.39 -14.55 2.24
CA TYR A 134 -14.20 -13.39 1.89
C TYR A 134 -15.47 -13.29 2.75
N GLY A 135 -16.08 -14.41 3.12
CA GLY A 135 -17.19 -14.46 4.09
C GLY A 135 -16.78 -13.87 5.45
N LEU A 136 -15.62 -14.27 5.98
CA LEU A 136 -15.05 -13.71 7.20
C LEU A 136 -14.76 -12.21 7.07
N SER A 137 -14.31 -11.75 5.90
CA SER A 137 -14.12 -10.33 5.63
C SER A 137 -15.44 -9.54 5.68
N ILE A 138 -16.52 -10.09 5.13
CA ILE A 138 -17.85 -9.45 5.16
C ILE A 138 -18.41 -9.40 6.59
N ILE A 139 -18.29 -10.50 7.33
CA ILE A 139 -18.66 -10.54 8.76
C ILE A 139 -17.84 -9.51 9.54
N GLY A 140 -16.53 -9.43 9.30
CA GLY A 140 -15.68 -8.40 9.88
C GLY A 140 -16.16 -6.99 9.57
N LEU A 141 -16.55 -6.72 8.31
CA LEU A 141 -17.08 -5.41 7.94
C LEU A 141 -18.38 -5.09 8.70
N ALA A 142 -19.28 -6.06 8.86
CA ALA A 142 -20.50 -5.88 9.64
C ALA A 142 -20.18 -5.56 11.12
N ILE A 143 -19.22 -6.27 11.72
CA ILE A 143 -18.74 -6.02 13.10
C ILE A 143 -18.19 -4.59 13.24
N GLU A 144 -17.37 -4.13 12.30
CA GLU A 144 -16.83 -2.75 12.28
C GLU A 144 -17.97 -1.72 12.22
N LEU A 145 -18.96 -1.93 11.36
CA LEU A 145 -20.10 -1.03 11.20
C LEU A 145 -21.01 -1.01 12.44
N SER A 146 -21.12 -2.12 13.15
CA SER A 146 -21.85 -2.23 14.42
C SER A 146 -21.06 -1.68 15.62
N GLY A 147 -19.79 -1.30 15.46
CA GLY A 147 -18.94 -0.82 16.55
C GLY A 147 -18.55 -1.90 17.58
N MET A 148 -18.72 -3.18 17.22
CA MET A 148 -18.39 -4.31 18.08
C MET A 148 -16.89 -4.63 18.01
N PRO A 149 -16.30 -5.23 19.07
CA PRO A 149 -14.90 -5.62 19.05
C PRO A 149 -14.66 -6.75 18.05
N HIS A 150 -13.53 -6.68 17.34
CA HIS A 150 -13.13 -7.71 16.39
C HIS A 150 -12.43 -8.89 17.05
N SER A 151 -12.69 -10.08 16.53
CA SER A 151 -11.79 -11.23 16.72
C SER A 151 -10.62 -11.14 15.73
N ARG A 152 -9.49 -11.82 16.02
CA ARG A 152 -8.38 -11.92 15.06
C ARG A 152 -8.80 -12.60 13.74
N LEU A 153 -9.75 -13.54 13.81
CA LEU A 153 -10.24 -14.31 12.66
C LEU A 153 -11.04 -13.46 11.67
N THR A 154 -11.72 -12.42 12.14
CA THR A 154 -12.49 -11.50 11.29
C THR A 154 -11.68 -10.27 10.92
N TYR A 155 -10.83 -9.78 11.83
CA TYR A 155 -10.01 -8.59 11.58
C TYR A 155 -8.99 -8.79 10.46
N PHE A 156 -8.29 -9.94 10.44
CA PHE A 156 -7.26 -10.17 9.45
C PHE A 156 -7.81 -10.23 8.00
N PRO A 157 -8.84 -11.05 7.69
CA PRO A 157 -9.43 -11.05 6.35
C PRO A 157 -10.03 -9.70 5.96
N LEU A 158 -10.69 -9.01 6.90
CA LEU A 158 -11.22 -7.67 6.69
C LEU A 158 -10.12 -6.69 6.29
N TYR A 159 -9.06 -6.59 7.10
CA TYR A 159 -7.98 -5.63 6.89
C TYR A 159 -7.23 -5.90 5.57
N PHE A 160 -6.99 -7.18 5.26
CA PHE A 160 -6.39 -7.59 3.99
C PHE A 160 -7.26 -7.19 2.80
N THR A 161 -8.54 -7.52 2.82
CA THR A 161 -9.48 -7.21 1.73
C THR A 161 -9.67 -5.71 1.58
N MET A 162 -9.87 -4.99 2.68
CA MET A 162 -9.98 -3.53 2.73
C MET A 162 -8.77 -2.84 2.08
N THR A 163 -7.56 -3.33 2.36
CA THR A 163 -6.33 -2.78 1.77
C THR A 163 -6.34 -2.93 0.23
N ASN A 164 -6.70 -4.11 -0.29
CA ASN A 164 -6.78 -4.34 -1.73
C ASN A 164 -7.89 -3.48 -2.38
N VAL A 165 -9.04 -3.32 -1.71
CA VAL A 165 -10.11 -2.42 -2.20
C VAL A 165 -9.65 -0.96 -2.19
N ALA A 166 -8.90 -0.53 -1.18
CA ALA A 166 -8.34 0.82 -1.10
C ALA A 166 -7.36 1.09 -2.25
N GLU A 167 -6.56 0.11 -2.66
CA GLU A 167 -5.65 0.21 -3.81
C GLU A 167 -6.45 0.41 -5.12
N VAL A 168 -7.49 -0.40 -5.36
CA VAL A 168 -8.38 -0.23 -6.54
C VAL A 168 -9.08 1.13 -6.51
N TYR A 169 -9.60 1.56 -5.36
CA TYR A 169 -10.23 2.86 -5.21
C TYR A 169 -9.25 4.01 -5.45
N GLY A 170 -8.02 3.88 -4.95
CA GLY A 170 -6.91 4.79 -5.23
C GLY A 170 -6.60 4.91 -6.72
N LEU A 171 -6.50 3.77 -7.42
CA LEU A 171 -6.28 3.69 -8.86
C LEU A 171 -7.37 4.41 -9.65
N ILE A 172 -8.64 4.11 -9.36
CA ILE A 172 -9.79 4.72 -10.05
C ILE A 172 -9.79 6.23 -9.83
N GLY A 173 -9.61 6.68 -8.59
CA GLY A 173 -9.57 8.11 -8.29
C GLY A 173 -8.38 8.83 -8.93
N MET A 174 -7.25 8.13 -9.12
CA MET A 174 -6.08 8.65 -9.83
C MET A 174 -6.36 8.81 -11.33
N ILE A 175 -6.91 7.78 -11.99
CA ILE A 175 -7.31 7.82 -13.41
C ILE A 175 -8.35 8.93 -13.63
N ALA A 176 -9.29 9.08 -12.70
CA ALA A 176 -10.33 10.10 -12.76
C ALA A 176 -9.86 11.51 -12.37
N GLY A 177 -8.58 11.72 -12.04
CA GLY A 177 -8.03 13.03 -11.65
C GLY A 177 -8.59 13.59 -10.34
N ARG A 178 -9.18 12.75 -9.48
CA ARG A 178 -9.90 13.16 -8.26
C ARG A 178 -8.98 13.47 -7.07
N TYR A 179 -7.75 12.96 -7.09
CA TYR A 179 -6.78 13.26 -6.04
C TYR A 179 -6.10 14.62 -6.32
N LYS A 180 -6.64 15.67 -5.69
CA LYS A 180 -6.01 16.99 -5.68
C LYS A 180 -4.79 16.98 -4.73
N PRO A 181 -3.68 17.63 -5.09
CA PRO A 181 -2.38 17.53 -4.40
C PRO A 181 -2.28 18.35 -3.10
N ALA A 182 -3.35 18.50 -2.33
CA ALA A 182 -3.34 19.32 -1.11
C ALA A 182 -3.66 18.47 0.12
N TRP A 183 -2.69 18.39 1.03
CA TRP A 183 -2.91 17.87 2.37
C TRP A 183 -3.97 18.75 3.07
N LYS A 184 -5.18 18.21 3.25
CA LYS A 184 -6.24 18.89 3.97
C LYS A 184 -5.99 18.66 5.47
N LYS A 185 -5.43 19.67 6.14
CA LYS A 185 -5.25 19.70 7.60
C LYS A 185 -6.62 19.42 8.23
N LEU A 186 -6.77 18.27 8.89
CA LEU A 186 -7.98 17.99 9.67
C LEU A 186 -8.00 19.03 10.81
N ARG A 187 -9.00 19.92 10.77
CA ARG A 187 -9.35 20.78 11.90
C ARG A 187 -10.17 19.97 12.89
#